data_AF-A0A9D9L2V6-F1
#
_entry.id   AF-A0A9D9L2V6-F1
#
_cell.length_a   1.000
_cell.length_b   1.000
_cell.length_c   1.000
_cell.angle_alpha   90.00
_cell.angle_beta   90.00
_cell.angle_gamma   90.00
#
_symmetry.space_group_name_H-M   'P 1'
#
loop_
_entity.id
_entity.type
_entity.pdbx_description
1 polymer ?
#
loop_
_entity_poly.entity_id
_entity_poly.type
_entity_poly.pdbx_seq_one_letter_code
_entity_poly.pdbx_strand_id
1 'polypeptide(L)'
;MNKIAIKAAAVCLSLSMCSAAMLPAVSNVFETSNSSVVYAAESKVGKNLIKNSECNSTAEYGLYLAGGAAAKLSAKDGALDVSISEVGTLNYGVQLNYPIIPLYKNGVYKLSYDIKSDVERYTECMIQMDGGDYRSYVWTECDVTTEWQTVEKTFTMKEDSDIAGKLCFNMGNQKADAGKDLGAHHFYVDNVKVEVVDDSKVDYSTFVEEEAPILTNQLGYLPSANKVAVLRGDKLADKFSVVDASTDKEVLSGEISAPVKNTSADETNFYADFTKLETPGKYYIKWGEAKSFEFEIGEKVYNDVLKESVYMLYTQRCGCEVEGPVVNHKACHTDEATIYKTDKKIDVSGGWHDAGDYGRYVVPAA
;
A
#
# COMPACT_ATOMS: atom_id res chain seq x y z
N MET A 1 2.04 -11.31 15.04
CA MET A 1 1.57 -9.92 15.25
C MET A 1 0.06 -9.94 15.40
N ASN A 2 -0.47 -9.32 16.44
CA ASN A 2 -1.85 -9.48 16.90
C ASN A 2 -2.89 -8.92 15.90
N LYS A 3 -4.01 -9.65 15.74
CA LYS A 3 -5.21 -9.39 14.90
C LYS A 3 -5.94 -8.06 15.15
N ILE A 4 -5.35 -7.11 15.88
CA ILE A 4 -5.99 -5.89 16.38
C ILE A 4 -5.61 -4.66 15.55
N ALA A 5 -4.42 -4.64 14.92
CA ALA A 5 -3.98 -3.51 14.09
C ALA A 5 -4.90 -3.26 12.87
N ILE A 6 -5.57 -4.30 12.37
CA ILE A 6 -6.51 -4.22 11.24
C ILE A 6 -7.82 -3.49 11.65
N LYS A 7 -8.22 -3.52 12.92
CA LYS A 7 -9.48 -2.89 13.37
C LYS A 7 -9.38 -1.37 13.54
N ALA A 8 -8.20 -0.83 13.84
CA ALA A 8 -8.01 0.61 14.03
C ALA A 8 -8.05 1.39 12.69
N ALA A 9 -7.53 0.80 11.60
CA ALA A 9 -7.58 1.42 10.27
C ALA A 9 -9.00 1.54 9.69
N ALA A 10 -9.90 0.62 10.06
CA ALA A 10 -11.28 0.60 9.56
C ALA A 10 -12.15 1.76 10.10
N VAL A 11 -11.83 2.32 11.27
CA VAL A 11 -12.61 3.41 11.87
C VAL A 11 -12.39 4.73 11.11
N CYS A 12 -11.15 5.04 10.70
CA CYS A 12 -10.85 6.26 9.94
C CYS A 12 -11.48 6.29 8.53
N LEU A 13 -11.65 5.15 7.85
CA LEU A 13 -12.27 5.14 6.52
C LEU A 13 -13.81 5.32 6.57
N SER A 14 -14.47 4.90 7.65
CA SER A 14 -15.93 4.95 7.73
C SER A 14 -16.52 6.36 7.96
N LEU A 15 -15.76 7.28 8.57
CA LEU A 15 -16.19 8.66 8.83
C LEU A 15 -16.08 9.58 7.60
N SER A 16 -15.31 9.21 6.57
CA SER A 16 -15.13 10.01 5.36
C SER A 16 -16.33 9.92 4.38
N MET A 17 -17.21 8.92 4.53
CA MET A 17 -18.35 8.75 3.61
C MET A 17 -19.56 9.66 3.89
N CYS A 18 -19.45 10.61 4.83
CA CYS A 18 -20.56 11.49 5.21
C CYS A 18 -20.16 12.97 5.25
N SER A 19 -19.66 13.52 4.15
CA SER A 19 -19.75 14.96 3.85
C SER A 19 -19.47 15.24 2.37
N ALA A 20 -20.53 15.32 1.58
CA ALA A 20 -20.48 15.99 0.29
C ALA A 20 -20.62 17.50 0.52
N ALA A 21 -19.53 18.27 0.32
CA ALA A 21 -19.50 19.57 -0.39
C ALA A 21 -18.24 20.40 -0.08
N MET A 22 -17.57 20.80 -1.17
CA MET A 22 -16.70 21.98 -1.35
C MET A 22 -15.30 22.01 -0.69
N LEU A 23 -14.25 21.84 -1.50
CA LEU A 23 -13.37 22.91 -2.02
C LEU A 23 -12.35 22.36 -3.04
N PRO A 24 -11.83 23.18 -3.98
CA PRO A 24 -11.19 22.74 -5.22
C PRO A 24 -9.65 22.66 -5.16
N ALA A 25 -9.11 21.94 -6.16
CA ALA A 25 -7.78 22.06 -6.74
C ALA A 25 -6.57 21.71 -5.85
N VAL A 26 -6.25 20.41 -5.80
CA VAL A 26 -4.86 19.94 -5.93
C VAL A 26 -4.87 18.78 -6.92
N SER A 27 -4.74 19.11 -8.20
CA SER A 27 -4.51 18.12 -9.25
C SER A 27 -3.04 17.69 -9.17
N ASN A 28 -2.77 16.52 -8.58
CA ASN A 28 -1.56 15.76 -8.84
C ASN A 28 -1.92 14.27 -8.83
N VAL A 29 -2.11 13.77 -10.06
CA VAL A 29 -1.79 12.44 -10.57
C VAL A 29 -1.64 11.34 -9.50
N PHE A 30 -2.77 10.74 -9.13
CA PHE A 30 -2.79 9.29 -8.92
C PHE A 30 -3.47 8.71 -10.16
N GLU A 31 -2.67 8.34 -11.16
CA GLU A 31 -3.10 7.32 -12.11
C GLU A 31 -3.15 6.01 -11.31
N THR A 32 -4.33 5.64 -10.83
CA THR A 32 -4.56 4.30 -10.29
C THR A 32 -4.55 3.33 -11.47
N SER A 33 -3.38 2.81 -11.82
CA SER A 33 -3.30 1.64 -12.68
C SER A 33 -3.97 0.48 -11.92
N ASN A 34 -5.00 -0.06 -12.57
CA ASN A 34 -5.80 -1.15 -12.06
C ASN A 34 -4.86 -2.36 -11.87
N SER A 35 -4.75 -2.83 -10.64
CA SER A 35 -4.21 -4.15 -10.35
C SER A 35 -4.88 -4.64 -9.08
N SER A 36 -5.88 -5.50 -9.25
CA SER A 36 -6.02 -6.62 -8.34
C SER A 36 -4.65 -7.32 -8.30
N VAL A 37 -3.79 -6.92 -7.36
CA VAL A 37 -2.54 -7.62 -7.12
C VAL A 37 -2.95 -8.93 -6.46
N VAL A 38 -3.18 -9.94 -7.30
CA VAL A 38 -3.33 -11.32 -6.88
C VAL A 38 -1.96 -11.75 -6.36
N TYR A 39 -1.71 -11.53 -5.07
CA TYR A 39 -0.59 -12.14 -4.35
C TYR A 39 -0.87 -13.64 -4.30
N ALA A 40 -0.41 -14.34 -5.32
CA ALA A 40 -0.98 -15.65 -5.65
C ALA A 40 -0.65 -16.73 -4.63
N ALA A 41 -1.61 -17.65 -4.50
CA ALA A 41 -1.46 -18.98 -3.94
C ALA A 41 -0.82 -19.99 -4.94
N GLU A 42 -0.26 -19.52 -6.05
CA GLU A 42 0.29 -20.35 -7.13
C GLU A 42 1.69 -19.91 -7.54
N SER A 43 2.52 -20.89 -7.94
CA SER A 43 3.89 -20.70 -8.43
C SER A 43 3.98 -19.65 -9.54
N LYS A 44 5.04 -18.85 -9.48
CA LYS A 44 5.36 -17.79 -10.43
C LYS A 44 6.63 -18.08 -11.23
N VAL A 45 7.21 -19.28 -11.15
CA VAL A 45 8.43 -19.64 -11.89
C VAL A 45 8.31 -19.28 -13.38
N GLY A 46 9.34 -18.62 -13.91
CA GLY A 46 9.41 -18.15 -15.30
C GLY A 46 8.63 -16.87 -15.58
N LYS A 47 7.95 -16.27 -14.59
CA LYS A 47 7.30 -14.97 -14.74
C LYS A 47 8.26 -13.83 -14.41
N ASN A 48 8.21 -12.78 -15.24
CA ASN A 48 8.79 -11.49 -14.93
C ASN A 48 7.81 -10.67 -14.07
N LEU A 49 8.30 -10.11 -12.96
CA LEU A 49 7.52 -9.26 -12.06
C LEU A 49 7.44 -7.80 -12.55
N ILE A 50 8.24 -7.43 -13.55
CA ILE A 50 8.23 -6.11 -14.18
C ILE A 50 7.31 -6.13 -15.40
N LYS A 51 6.25 -5.30 -15.38
CA LYS A 51 5.29 -5.22 -16.50
C LYS A 51 5.87 -4.46 -17.69
N ASN A 52 6.35 -3.24 -17.45
CA ASN A 52 6.97 -2.37 -18.45
C ASN A 52 8.47 -2.66 -18.55
N SER A 53 8.81 -3.91 -18.91
CA SER A 53 10.20 -4.39 -18.94
C SER A 53 11.04 -3.83 -20.10
N GLU A 54 10.40 -3.52 -21.23
CA GLU A 54 11.03 -2.88 -22.41
C GLU A 54 11.11 -1.35 -22.29
N CYS A 55 10.72 -0.77 -21.15
CA CYS A 55 10.99 0.64 -20.83
C CYS A 55 10.49 1.64 -21.88
N ASN A 56 9.43 1.31 -22.61
CA ASN A 56 8.92 2.10 -23.75
C ASN A 56 8.02 3.28 -23.32
N SER A 57 7.70 3.36 -22.04
CA SER A 57 6.95 4.45 -21.40
C SER A 57 7.45 4.64 -19.97
N THR A 58 7.08 5.74 -19.32
CA THR A 58 7.39 5.95 -17.90
C THR A 58 6.35 5.31 -16.97
N ALA A 59 5.33 4.65 -17.51
CA ALA A 59 4.28 4.02 -16.71
C ALA A 59 4.89 2.97 -15.77
N GLU A 60 4.35 2.88 -14.55
CA GLU A 60 4.81 2.03 -13.43
C GLU A 60 6.16 2.43 -12.79
N TYR A 61 6.93 3.35 -13.40
CA TYR A 61 8.17 3.86 -12.82
C TYR A 61 7.99 5.23 -12.18
N GLY A 62 8.66 5.45 -11.06
CA GLY A 62 8.71 6.72 -10.34
C GLY A 62 10.10 7.34 -10.35
N LEU A 63 10.18 8.66 -10.23
CA LEU A 63 11.43 9.39 -9.98
C LEU A 63 11.34 10.12 -8.65
N TYR A 64 12.22 9.77 -7.72
CA TYR A 64 12.39 10.43 -6.43
C TYR A 64 13.62 11.35 -6.47
N LEU A 65 13.47 12.55 -5.90
CA LEU A 65 14.51 13.58 -5.84
C LEU A 65 14.69 14.07 -4.40
N ALA A 66 15.93 14.13 -3.93
CA ALA A 66 16.28 14.58 -2.59
C ALA A 66 17.66 15.23 -2.53
N GLY A 67 17.98 15.91 -1.42
CA GLY A 67 19.31 16.47 -1.18
C GLY A 67 19.74 17.50 -2.24
N GLY A 68 18.78 18.26 -2.79
CA GLY A 68 19.03 19.27 -3.82
C GLY A 68 19.23 18.72 -5.24
N ALA A 69 19.02 17.41 -5.45
CA ALA A 69 19.08 16.83 -6.78
C ALA A 69 17.95 17.31 -7.70
N ALA A 70 18.21 17.33 -9.00
CA ALA A 70 17.27 17.72 -10.04
C ALA A 70 17.43 16.83 -11.27
N ALA A 71 16.36 16.13 -11.64
CA ALA A 71 16.31 15.32 -12.85
C ALA A 71 14.88 15.23 -13.40
N LYS A 72 14.74 14.74 -14.64
CA LYS A 72 13.46 14.44 -15.28
C LYS A 72 13.46 13.03 -15.84
N LEU A 73 12.36 12.32 -15.67
CA LEU A 73 12.14 11.00 -16.25
C LEU A 73 11.35 11.12 -17.55
N SER A 74 11.81 10.44 -18.58
CA SER A 74 11.11 10.25 -19.85
C SER A 74 11.38 8.84 -20.38
N ALA A 75 10.71 8.45 -21.46
CA ALA A 75 11.00 7.23 -22.19
C ALA A 75 11.22 7.57 -23.67
N LYS A 76 12.34 7.13 -24.24
CA LYS A 76 12.72 7.43 -25.61
C LYS A 76 13.56 6.29 -26.18
N ASP A 77 13.35 5.98 -27.46
CA ASP A 77 14.16 5.01 -28.22
C ASP A 77 14.25 3.63 -27.55
N GLY A 78 13.19 3.22 -26.83
CA GLY A 78 13.12 1.94 -26.14
C GLY A 78 13.87 1.89 -24.80
N ALA A 79 14.13 3.04 -24.16
CA ALA A 79 14.72 3.08 -22.83
C ALA A 79 14.08 4.18 -21.97
N LEU A 80 14.12 3.99 -20.65
CA LEU A 80 13.92 5.08 -19.70
C LEU A 80 15.13 6.00 -19.77
N ASP A 81 14.88 7.30 -19.85
CA ASP A 81 15.87 8.36 -19.86
C ASP A 81 15.67 9.24 -18.62
N VAL A 82 16.65 9.19 -17.72
CA VAL A 82 16.77 10.09 -16.58
C VAL A 82 17.73 11.21 -16.97
N SER A 83 17.18 12.37 -17.34
CA SER A 83 17.96 13.58 -17.63
C SER A 83 18.33 14.27 -16.32
N ILE A 84 19.58 14.13 -15.89
CA ILE A 84 20.10 14.61 -14.61
C ILE A 84 20.74 15.97 -14.82
N SER A 85 20.21 16.99 -14.14
CA SER A 85 20.81 18.33 -14.10
C SER A 85 21.67 18.53 -12.87
N GLU A 86 21.27 17.94 -11.73
CA GLU A 86 22.00 18.01 -10.46
C GLU A 86 21.91 16.66 -9.74
N VAL A 87 23.05 16.09 -9.33
CA VAL A 87 23.10 14.80 -8.61
C VAL A 87 22.76 14.93 -7.12
N GLY A 88 22.76 16.16 -6.58
CA GLY A 88 22.48 16.46 -5.17
C GLY A 88 23.60 16.05 -4.21
N THR A 89 23.28 15.94 -2.91
CA THR A 89 24.26 15.61 -1.86
C THR A 89 24.19 14.16 -1.37
N LEU A 90 23.16 13.41 -1.77
CA LEU A 90 22.86 12.06 -1.30
C LEU A 90 23.07 11.05 -2.44
N ASN A 91 23.50 9.83 -2.13
CA ASN A 91 23.68 8.78 -3.15
C ASN A 91 22.35 8.40 -3.84
N TYR A 92 21.24 8.41 -3.11
CA TYR A 92 19.88 8.27 -3.63
C TYR A 92 19.23 9.60 -4.05
N GLY A 93 20.01 10.69 -4.13
CA GLY A 93 19.51 12.03 -4.45
C GLY A 93 18.70 12.06 -5.74
N VAL A 94 19.12 11.30 -6.76
CA VAL A 94 18.31 10.94 -7.92
C VAL A 94 18.03 9.44 -7.85
N GLN A 95 16.76 9.05 -7.72
CA GLN A 95 16.38 7.64 -7.62
C GLN A 95 15.21 7.30 -8.56
N LEU A 96 15.51 6.53 -9.60
CA LEU A 96 14.51 5.87 -10.41
C LEU A 96 14.02 4.65 -9.64
N ASN A 97 12.72 4.44 -9.55
CA ASN A 97 12.16 3.33 -8.79
C ASN A 97 10.99 2.64 -9.50
N TYR A 98 10.77 1.38 -9.16
CA TYR A 98 9.61 0.58 -9.52
C TYR A 98 9.04 -0.03 -8.24
N PRO A 99 7.82 0.36 -7.82
CA PRO A 99 7.23 -0.09 -6.56
C PRO A 99 6.58 -1.48 -6.68
N ILE A 100 6.23 -2.08 -5.54
CA ILE A 100 5.43 -3.31 -5.44
C ILE A 100 6.04 -4.51 -6.20
N ILE A 101 7.22 -4.93 -5.76
CA ILE A 101 7.87 -6.17 -6.18
C ILE A 101 7.68 -7.22 -5.08
N PRO A 102 6.80 -8.21 -5.29
CA PRO A 102 6.56 -9.24 -4.30
C PRO A 102 7.72 -10.25 -4.24
N LEU A 103 8.41 -10.28 -3.11
CA LEU A 103 9.49 -11.21 -2.80
C LEU A 103 9.08 -12.10 -1.62
N TYR A 104 9.03 -13.40 -1.87
CA TYR A 104 8.65 -14.38 -0.88
C TYR A 104 9.88 -15.06 -0.29
N LYS A 105 9.89 -15.26 1.02
CA LYS A 105 10.97 -15.95 1.73
C LYS A 105 11.27 -17.30 1.08
N ASN A 106 12.56 -17.57 0.91
CA ASN A 106 13.15 -18.71 0.21
C ASN A 106 12.95 -18.74 -1.31
N GLY A 107 12.19 -17.82 -1.89
CA GLY A 107 12.11 -17.66 -3.34
C GLY A 107 13.45 -17.25 -3.92
N VAL A 108 13.77 -17.78 -5.09
CA VAL A 108 14.97 -17.45 -5.87
C VAL A 108 14.55 -16.59 -7.06
N TYR A 109 15.21 -15.44 -7.19
CA TYR A 109 14.89 -14.43 -8.18
C TYR A 109 16.13 -14.06 -8.97
N LYS A 110 15.95 -13.65 -10.24
CA LYS A 110 16.98 -13.06 -11.08
C LYS A 110 16.60 -11.62 -11.40
N LEU A 111 17.36 -10.67 -10.88
CA LEU A 111 17.33 -9.27 -11.32
C LEU A 111 18.23 -9.14 -12.55
N SER A 112 17.73 -8.55 -13.63
CA SER A 112 18.52 -8.18 -14.80
C SER A 112 18.06 -6.86 -15.39
N TYR A 113 18.99 -6.06 -15.91
CA TYR A 113 18.69 -4.80 -16.58
C TYR A 113 19.89 -4.36 -17.44
N ASP A 114 19.63 -3.52 -18.42
CA ASP A 114 20.64 -2.83 -19.22
C ASP A 114 20.75 -1.37 -18.78
N ILE A 115 21.98 -0.88 -18.64
CA ILE A 115 22.26 0.51 -18.27
C ILE A 115 23.40 1.10 -19.08
N LYS A 116 23.35 2.42 -19.27
CA LYS A 116 24.46 3.26 -19.73
C LYS A 116 24.27 4.71 -19.27
N SER A 117 25.29 5.52 -19.39
CA SER A 117 25.20 6.96 -19.13
C SER A 117 26.08 7.76 -20.09
N ASP A 118 25.72 9.01 -20.39
CA ASP A 118 26.55 9.87 -21.25
C ASP A 118 27.93 10.17 -20.64
N VAL A 119 28.08 9.96 -19.32
CA VAL A 119 29.32 10.12 -18.57
C VAL A 119 29.64 8.85 -17.79
N GLU A 120 30.92 8.49 -17.71
CA GLU A 120 31.34 7.35 -16.88
C GLU A 120 31.10 7.66 -15.40
N ARG A 121 30.34 6.79 -14.72
CA ARG A 121 29.92 7.03 -13.34
C ARG A 121 29.58 5.75 -12.61
N TYR A 122 29.56 5.80 -11.30
CA TYR A 122 29.11 4.70 -10.47
C TYR A 122 27.60 4.77 -10.22
N THR A 123 26.96 3.61 -10.13
CA THR A 123 25.55 3.49 -9.73
C THR A 123 25.34 2.26 -8.83
N GLU A 124 24.32 2.36 -7.99
CA GLU A 124 23.87 1.25 -7.14
C GLU A 124 22.44 0.92 -7.52
N CYS A 125 22.13 -0.37 -7.64
CA CYS A 125 20.77 -0.85 -7.84
C CYS A 125 20.41 -1.86 -6.76
N MET A 126 19.18 -1.79 -6.28
CA MET A 126 18.72 -2.66 -5.20
C MET A 126 17.23 -2.90 -5.25
N ILE A 127 16.81 -4.07 -4.78
CA ILE A 127 15.42 -4.27 -4.35
C ILE A 127 15.44 -4.22 -2.83
N GLN A 128 14.67 -3.31 -2.26
CA GLN A 128 14.69 -2.98 -0.83
C GLN A 128 13.28 -2.83 -0.26
N MET A 129 13.19 -2.79 1.07
CA MET A 129 11.95 -2.42 1.76
C MET A 129 11.52 -0.99 1.40
N ASP A 130 10.22 -0.80 1.13
CA ASP A 130 9.65 0.51 0.85
C ASP A 130 9.17 1.22 2.14
N GLY A 131 10.13 1.59 2.99
CA GLY A 131 9.90 2.21 4.29
C GLY A 131 10.75 1.60 5.40
N GLY A 132 10.49 1.99 6.64
CA GLY A 132 11.20 1.46 7.81
C GLY A 132 12.70 1.81 7.78
N ASP A 133 13.54 0.78 7.77
CA ASP A 133 15.01 0.92 7.72
C ASP A 133 15.59 0.87 6.30
N TYR A 134 14.74 0.72 5.27
CA TYR A 134 15.15 0.62 3.87
C TYR A 134 16.15 -0.50 3.59
N ARG A 135 16.09 -1.60 4.35
CA ARG A 135 17.00 -2.73 4.14
C ARG A 135 16.93 -3.24 2.68
N SER A 136 18.10 -3.50 2.12
CA SER A 136 18.24 -4.12 0.80
C SER A 136 18.13 -5.65 0.91
N TYR A 137 17.32 -6.24 0.03
CA TYR A 137 17.21 -7.70 -0.16
C TYR A 137 18.21 -8.22 -1.20
N VAL A 138 18.52 -7.38 -2.18
CA VAL A 138 19.57 -7.59 -3.18
C VAL A 138 20.18 -6.25 -3.53
N TRP A 139 21.50 -6.22 -3.67
CA TRP A 139 22.27 -5.04 -4.02
C TRP A 139 23.24 -5.40 -5.15
N THR A 140 23.32 -4.53 -6.15
CA THR A 140 24.26 -4.57 -7.27
C THR A 140 24.89 -3.20 -7.45
N GLU A 141 26.11 -3.22 -7.98
CA GLU A 141 26.94 -2.05 -8.19
C GLU A 141 27.44 -2.12 -9.65
N CYS A 142 27.60 -0.96 -10.27
CA CYS A 142 28.15 -0.90 -11.62
C CYS A 142 28.91 0.41 -11.84
N ASP A 143 30.15 0.28 -12.32
CA ASP A 143 30.84 1.36 -13.02
C ASP A 143 30.23 1.44 -14.43
N VAL A 144 29.30 2.38 -14.58
CA VAL A 144 28.53 2.63 -15.79
C VAL A 144 29.38 3.39 -16.79
N THR A 145 29.38 2.91 -18.03
CA THR A 145 30.11 3.47 -19.16
C THR A 145 29.15 4.15 -20.15
N THR A 146 29.71 4.70 -21.22
CA THR A 146 28.93 5.26 -22.35
C THR A 146 28.31 4.19 -23.26
N GLU A 147 28.73 2.93 -23.09
CA GLU A 147 28.19 1.79 -23.80
C GLU A 147 27.20 1.02 -22.93
N TRP A 148 26.23 0.36 -23.57
CA TRP A 148 25.27 -0.48 -22.86
C TRP A 148 25.97 -1.64 -22.13
N GLN A 149 25.63 -1.79 -20.85
CA GLN A 149 26.08 -2.89 -20.00
C GLN A 149 24.86 -3.60 -19.42
N THR A 150 24.84 -4.93 -19.56
CA THR A 150 23.86 -5.79 -18.89
C THR A 150 24.38 -6.14 -17.50
N VAL A 151 23.57 -5.89 -16.48
CA VAL A 151 23.83 -6.32 -15.10
C VAL A 151 22.84 -7.40 -14.73
N GLU A 152 23.33 -8.49 -14.14
CA GLU A 152 22.49 -9.60 -13.68
C GLU A 152 22.88 -10.03 -12.26
N LYS A 153 21.87 -10.34 -11.45
CA LYS A 153 22.06 -10.88 -10.09
C LYS A 153 20.95 -11.85 -9.74
N THR A 154 21.34 -13.10 -9.52
CA THR A 154 20.47 -14.09 -8.89
C THR A 154 20.62 -14.01 -7.37
N PHE A 155 19.49 -14.01 -6.65
CA PHE A 155 19.46 -13.99 -5.19
C PHE A 155 18.32 -14.83 -4.63
N THR A 156 18.49 -15.27 -3.39
CA THR A 156 17.43 -15.90 -2.61
C THR A 156 16.91 -14.90 -1.58
N MET A 157 15.60 -14.71 -1.49
CA MET A 157 14.98 -13.88 -0.47
C MET A 157 15.10 -14.55 0.91
N LYS A 158 16.07 -14.12 1.72
CA LYS A 158 16.35 -14.74 3.03
C LYS A 158 15.51 -14.15 4.18
N GLU A 159 15.14 -12.89 4.02
CA GLU A 159 14.29 -12.17 4.97
C GLU A 159 12.86 -12.71 4.94
N ASP A 160 12.04 -12.27 5.89
CA ASP A 160 10.60 -12.52 5.83
C ASP A 160 10.01 -11.92 4.55
N SER A 161 9.03 -12.62 3.97
CA SER A 161 8.40 -12.23 2.72
C SER A 161 7.91 -10.77 2.77
N ASP A 162 8.21 -10.01 1.73
CA ASP A 162 7.77 -8.64 1.54
C ASP A 162 7.06 -8.55 0.18
N ILE A 163 5.76 -8.28 0.23
CA ILE A 163 4.93 -8.19 -0.98
C ILE A 163 4.99 -6.81 -1.64
N ALA A 164 5.64 -5.84 -1.00
CA ALA A 164 5.69 -4.44 -1.40
C ALA A 164 7.15 -3.92 -1.51
N GLY A 165 8.11 -4.80 -1.82
CA GLY A 165 9.49 -4.39 -2.08
C GLY A 165 9.58 -3.38 -3.24
N LYS A 166 10.64 -2.58 -3.28
CA LYS A 166 10.85 -1.55 -4.29
C LYS A 166 12.22 -1.69 -4.95
N LEU A 167 12.23 -1.78 -6.28
CA LEU A 167 13.46 -1.70 -7.07
C LEU A 167 13.87 -0.24 -7.19
N CYS A 168 15.14 0.06 -6.93
CA CYS A 168 15.70 1.40 -6.94
C CYS A 168 17.02 1.40 -7.72
N PHE A 169 17.20 2.38 -8.58
CA PHE A 169 18.49 2.75 -9.17
C PHE A 169 18.91 4.09 -8.56
N ASN A 170 20.06 4.13 -7.89
CA ASN A 170 20.56 5.29 -7.16
C ASN A 170 21.65 6.00 -7.98
N MET A 171 21.28 7.14 -8.56
CA MET A 171 22.09 7.93 -9.50
C MET A 171 22.40 9.33 -8.93
N GLY A 172 22.38 9.48 -7.60
CA GLY A 172 22.79 10.71 -6.94
C GLY A 172 24.31 10.82 -6.76
N ASN A 173 24.73 11.50 -5.69
CA ASN A 173 26.13 11.73 -5.36
C ASN A 173 26.77 10.48 -4.73
N GLN A 174 27.44 9.70 -5.57
CA GLN A 174 28.06 8.45 -5.17
C GLN A 174 29.48 8.67 -4.63
N LYS A 175 29.82 7.97 -3.55
CA LYS A 175 31.17 8.08 -2.94
C LYS A 175 32.27 7.65 -3.90
N ALA A 176 32.00 6.66 -4.75
CA ALA A 176 32.94 6.19 -5.77
C ALA A 176 33.24 7.25 -6.86
N ASP A 177 32.37 8.23 -7.03
CA ASP A 177 32.54 9.36 -7.95
C ASP A 177 33.07 10.62 -7.25
N ALA A 178 33.53 10.53 -5.99
CA ALA A 178 34.02 11.67 -5.25
C ALA A 178 35.16 12.40 -6.01
N GLY A 179 34.94 13.69 -6.30
CA GLY A 179 35.88 14.53 -7.03
C GLY A 179 35.73 14.49 -8.55
N LYS A 180 34.81 13.67 -9.10
CA LYS A 180 34.41 13.76 -10.51
C LYS A 180 33.38 14.88 -10.69
N ASP A 181 33.53 15.65 -11.75
CA ASP A 181 32.48 16.53 -12.24
C ASP A 181 31.65 15.74 -13.26
N LEU A 182 30.47 15.27 -12.84
CA LEU A 182 29.57 14.53 -13.70
C LEU A 182 28.76 15.44 -14.63
N GLY A 183 28.68 16.75 -14.33
CA GLY A 183 27.86 17.71 -15.06
C GLY A 183 26.39 17.28 -15.24
N ALA A 184 25.69 18.01 -16.11
CA ALA A 184 24.38 17.57 -16.60
C ALA A 184 24.57 16.46 -17.65
N HIS A 185 23.84 15.36 -17.52
CA HIS A 185 23.99 14.19 -18.36
C HIS A 185 22.73 13.31 -18.32
N HIS A 186 22.61 12.37 -19.25
CA HIS A 186 21.52 11.39 -19.24
C HIS A 186 22.00 10.04 -18.70
N PHE A 187 21.08 9.36 -18.01
CA PHE A 187 21.24 7.99 -17.53
C PHE A 187 20.10 7.14 -18.09
N TYR A 188 20.45 6.04 -18.74
CA TYR A 188 19.49 5.21 -19.45
C TYR A 188 19.35 3.85 -18.78
N VAL A 189 18.11 3.37 -18.69
CA VAL A 189 17.76 2.04 -18.18
C VAL A 189 16.82 1.36 -19.16
N ASP A 190 17.10 0.11 -19.49
CA ASP A 190 16.24 -0.73 -20.35
C ASP A 190 16.24 -2.19 -19.89
N ASN A 191 15.35 -3.02 -20.44
CA ASN A 191 15.28 -4.46 -20.27
C ASN A 191 15.23 -4.91 -18.81
N VAL A 192 14.51 -4.16 -17.97
CA VAL A 192 14.42 -4.40 -16.54
C VAL A 192 13.52 -5.61 -16.27
N LYS A 193 14.09 -6.62 -15.61
CA LYS A 193 13.38 -7.86 -15.26
C LYS A 193 13.71 -8.28 -13.84
N VAL A 194 12.69 -8.79 -13.17
CA VAL A 194 12.82 -9.57 -11.94
C VAL A 194 12.09 -10.86 -12.18
N GLU A 195 12.83 -11.91 -12.52
CA GLU A 195 12.27 -13.20 -12.89
C GLU A 195 12.28 -14.14 -11.69
N VAL A 196 11.18 -14.87 -11.49
CA VAL A 196 11.13 -15.95 -10.50
C VAL A 196 11.82 -17.18 -11.07
N VAL A 197 12.94 -17.57 -10.47
CA VAL A 197 13.78 -18.69 -10.92
C VAL A 197 13.34 -20.00 -10.27
N ASP A 198 13.06 -19.97 -8.96
CA ASP A 198 12.64 -21.14 -8.18
C ASP A 198 11.81 -20.66 -6.99
N ASP A 199 10.60 -21.18 -6.84
CA ASP A 199 9.73 -20.95 -5.68
C ASP A 199 9.35 -22.25 -4.97
N SER A 200 10.02 -23.37 -5.25
CA SER A 200 9.74 -24.68 -4.66
C SER A 200 9.86 -24.73 -3.13
N LYS A 201 10.54 -23.74 -2.54
CA LYS A 201 10.72 -23.57 -1.08
C LYS A 201 9.91 -22.42 -0.49
N VAL A 202 9.09 -21.75 -1.30
CA VAL A 202 8.21 -20.68 -0.84
C VAL A 202 6.98 -21.30 -0.18
N ASP A 203 6.66 -20.83 1.02
CA ASP A 203 5.40 -21.17 1.69
C ASP A 203 4.32 -20.13 1.36
N TYR A 204 3.58 -20.39 0.29
CA TYR A 204 2.44 -19.56 -0.12
C TYR A 204 1.23 -19.67 0.81
N SER A 205 1.19 -20.64 1.75
CA SER A 205 0.05 -20.81 2.66
C SER A 205 -0.11 -19.69 3.69
N THR A 206 0.89 -18.82 3.81
CA THR A 206 0.81 -17.60 4.63
C THR A 206 0.19 -16.41 3.89
N PHE A 207 -0.05 -16.55 2.58
CA PHE A 207 -0.67 -15.57 1.69
C PHE A 207 -1.94 -16.20 1.08
N VAL A 208 -3.00 -16.31 1.88
CA VAL A 208 -4.25 -16.95 1.42
C VAL A 208 -5.25 -15.92 0.91
N GLU A 209 -5.71 -16.25 -0.30
CA GLU A 209 -6.87 -15.80 -1.08
C GLU A 209 -6.97 -14.33 -1.48
N GLU A 210 -7.23 -14.13 -2.79
CA GLU A 210 -7.93 -12.95 -3.29
C GLU A 210 -9.00 -12.54 -2.28
N GLU A 211 -9.10 -11.26 -1.93
CA GLU A 211 -10.32 -10.78 -1.30
C GLU A 211 -11.49 -11.29 -2.13
N ALA A 212 -12.32 -12.15 -1.52
CA ALA A 212 -13.44 -12.73 -2.22
C ALA A 212 -14.20 -11.60 -2.93
N PRO A 213 -14.68 -11.80 -4.16
CA PRO A 213 -15.35 -10.76 -4.96
C PRO A 213 -16.73 -10.39 -4.39
N ILE A 214 -16.94 -10.56 -3.09
CA ILE A 214 -18.17 -10.39 -2.32
C ILE A 214 -17.82 -9.57 -1.08
N LEU A 215 -18.02 -8.25 -1.17
CA LEU A 215 -17.77 -7.31 -0.09
C LEU A 215 -19.01 -7.17 0.78
N THR A 216 -18.82 -7.33 2.09
CA THR A 216 -19.84 -7.20 3.13
C THR A 216 -19.34 -6.30 4.25
N ASN A 217 -20.24 -5.78 5.09
CA ASN A 217 -19.85 -5.24 6.37
C ASN A 217 -19.31 -6.39 7.25
N GLN A 218 -17.98 -6.43 7.44
CA GLN A 218 -17.31 -7.49 8.20
C GLN A 218 -17.63 -7.49 9.70
N LEU A 219 -18.20 -6.40 10.24
CA LEU A 219 -18.77 -6.42 11.60
C LEU A 219 -20.13 -7.10 11.59
N GLY A 220 -21.00 -6.68 10.66
CA GLY A 220 -22.36 -7.19 10.56
C GLY A 220 -23.41 -6.13 10.28
N TYR A 221 -24.67 -6.53 10.49
CA TYR A 221 -25.87 -5.74 10.21
C TYR A 221 -26.86 -5.83 11.37
N LEU A 222 -27.61 -4.75 11.62
CA LEU A 222 -28.76 -4.81 12.51
C LEU A 222 -29.91 -5.60 11.83
N PRO A 223 -30.75 -6.33 12.60
CA PRO A 223 -31.85 -7.11 12.06
C PRO A 223 -32.76 -6.34 11.09
N SER A 224 -33.13 -5.10 11.42
CA SER A 224 -34.04 -4.29 10.59
C SER A 224 -33.34 -3.35 9.60
N ALA A 225 -32.00 -3.37 9.52
CA ALA A 225 -31.26 -2.51 8.59
C ALA A 225 -31.34 -3.02 7.16
N ASN A 226 -31.11 -2.13 6.19
CA ASN A 226 -30.81 -2.53 4.81
C ASN A 226 -29.49 -3.31 4.78
N LYS A 227 -29.46 -4.42 4.04
CA LYS A 227 -28.31 -5.32 3.97
C LYS A 227 -28.04 -5.65 2.52
N VAL A 228 -26.92 -5.14 2.00
CA VAL A 228 -26.53 -5.28 0.61
C VAL A 228 -25.05 -5.63 0.54
N ALA A 229 -24.72 -6.69 -0.18
CA ALA A 229 -23.34 -7.02 -0.51
C ALA A 229 -22.98 -6.48 -1.89
N VAL A 230 -21.73 -6.03 -2.04
CA VAL A 230 -21.17 -5.61 -3.33
C VAL A 230 -20.44 -6.78 -3.92
N LEU A 231 -20.84 -7.17 -5.13
CA LEU A 231 -20.20 -8.22 -5.91
C LEU A 231 -19.36 -7.54 -6.99
N ARG A 232 -18.06 -7.79 -7.05
CA ARG A 232 -17.13 -7.06 -7.94
C ARG A 232 -16.51 -7.95 -9.00
N GLY A 233 -16.19 -7.37 -10.14
CA GLY A 233 -15.49 -8.05 -11.24
C GLY A 233 -16.43 -8.76 -12.19
N ASP A 234 -15.96 -9.87 -12.78
CA ASP A 234 -16.74 -10.64 -13.73
C ASP A 234 -17.93 -11.34 -13.07
N LYS A 235 -19.04 -11.44 -13.80
CA LYS A 235 -20.25 -12.07 -13.29
C LYS A 235 -20.04 -13.56 -13.08
N LEU A 236 -20.10 -14.03 -11.82
CA LEU A 236 -19.91 -15.44 -11.48
C LEU A 236 -21.20 -16.27 -11.54
N ALA A 237 -22.34 -15.68 -11.20
CA ALA A 237 -23.66 -16.31 -11.24
C ALA A 237 -24.79 -15.27 -11.35
N ASP A 238 -26.00 -15.70 -11.73
CA ASP A 238 -27.21 -14.84 -11.75
C ASP A 238 -27.79 -14.60 -10.35
N LYS A 239 -27.50 -15.51 -9.41
CA LYS A 239 -28.05 -15.51 -8.05
C LYS A 239 -26.96 -15.52 -7.00
N PHE A 240 -27.30 -15.00 -5.84
CA PHE A 240 -26.53 -15.17 -4.61
C PHE A 240 -27.34 -16.00 -3.61
N SER A 241 -26.63 -16.56 -2.62
CA SER A 241 -27.26 -17.15 -1.44
C SER A 241 -26.62 -16.66 -0.15
N VAL A 242 -27.42 -16.57 0.91
CA VAL A 242 -26.96 -16.36 2.28
C VAL A 242 -27.01 -17.70 2.99
N VAL A 243 -25.88 -18.09 3.57
CA VAL A 243 -25.68 -19.39 4.22
C VAL A 243 -25.42 -19.18 5.69
N ASP A 244 -26.10 -19.95 6.54
CA ASP A 244 -25.84 -19.99 7.98
C ASP A 244 -24.46 -20.62 8.22
N ALA A 245 -23.56 -19.86 8.86
CA ALA A 245 -22.17 -20.26 9.03
C ALA A 245 -21.99 -21.48 9.94
N SER A 246 -22.96 -21.77 10.81
CA SER A 246 -22.88 -22.88 11.77
C SER A 246 -23.39 -24.20 11.20
N THR A 247 -24.37 -24.14 10.31
CA THR A 247 -25.04 -25.32 9.75
C THR A 247 -24.69 -25.58 8.29
N ASP A 248 -24.04 -24.61 7.64
CA ASP A 248 -23.73 -24.60 6.20
C ASP A 248 -24.98 -24.72 5.31
N LYS A 249 -26.14 -24.30 5.82
CA LYS A 249 -27.41 -24.34 5.10
C LYS A 249 -27.75 -22.98 4.52
N GLU A 250 -28.16 -22.99 3.25
CA GLU A 250 -28.78 -21.81 2.63
C GLU A 250 -30.06 -21.43 3.41
N VAL A 251 -30.12 -20.17 3.84
CA VAL A 251 -31.26 -19.60 4.57
C VAL A 251 -32.01 -18.56 3.75
N LEU A 252 -31.39 -18.03 2.70
CA LEU A 252 -31.96 -17.07 1.77
C LEU A 252 -31.24 -17.18 0.43
N SER A 253 -31.95 -16.97 -0.68
CA SER A 253 -31.35 -16.71 -1.99
C SER A 253 -32.09 -15.58 -2.71
N GLY A 254 -31.40 -14.94 -3.65
CA GLY A 254 -31.93 -13.83 -4.44
C GLY A 254 -31.19 -13.64 -5.76
N GLU A 255 -31.82 -12.90 -6.68
CA GLU A 255 -31.18 -12.44 -7.92
C GLU A 255 -30.22 -11.30 -7.60
N ILE A 256 -29.11 -11.21 -8.34
CA ILE A 256 -28.24 -10.04 -8.28
C ILE A 256 -28.81 -8.89 -9.13
N SER A 257 -28.40 -7.66 -8.85
CA SER A 257 -28.77 -6.51 -9.67
C SER A 257 -28.22 -6.60 -11.11
N ALA A 258 -28.70 -5.72 -11.99
CA ALA A 258 -27.98 -5.40 -13.23
C ALA A 258 -26.56 -4.86 -12.91
N PRO A 259 -25.57 -4.99 -13.83
CA PRO A 259 -24.23 -4.45 -13.64
C PRO A 259 -24.26 -2.93 -13.51
N VAL A 260 -23.44 -2.41 -12.60
CA VAL A 260 -23.25 -0.98 -12.34
C VAL A 260 -21.77 -0.65 -12.45
N LYS A 261 -21.40 0.27 -13.34
CA LYS A 261 -20.01 0.74 -13.44
C LYS A 261 -19.71 1.66 -12.25
N ASN A 262 -18.75 1.28 -11.43
CA ASN A 262 -18.17 2.12 -10.38
C ASN A 262 -16.92 2.81 -10.93
N THR A 263 -17.04 4.08 -11.30
CA THR A 263 -15.94 4.85 -11.90
C THR A 263 -14.83 5.17 -10.91
N SER A 264 -15.13 5.27 -9.61
CA SER A 264 -14.13 5.60 -8.58
C SER A 264 -13.15 4.45 -8.32
N ALA A 265 -13.56 3.21 -8.61
CA ALA A 265 -12.75 2.01 -8.45
C ALA A 265 -12.45 1.31 -9.80
N ASP A 266 -12.83 1.92 -10.93
CA ASP A 266 -12.74 1.36 -12.27
C ASP A 266 -13.23 -0.09 -12.42
N GLU A 267 -14.33 -0.44 -11.73
CA GLU A 267 -14.84 -1.81 -11.69
C GLU A 267 -16.31 -1.88 -12.08
N THR A 268 -16.75 -3.09 -12.46
CA THR A 268 -18.17 -3.40 -12.64
C THR A 268 -18.65 -4.11 -11.38
N ASN A 269 -19.71 -3.58 -10.78
CA ASN A 269 -20.30 -4.10 -9.56
C ASN A 269 -21.73 -4.60 -9.79
N PHE A 270 -22.10 -5.60 -9.01
CA PHE A 270 -23.48 -6.06 -8.84
C PHE A 270 -23.83 -5.99 -7.35
N TYR A 271 -25.12 -6.00 -7.05
CA TYR A 271 -25.61 -5.87 -5.68
C TYR A 271 -26.50 -7.06 -5.32
N ALA A 272 -26.22 -7.66 -4.17
CA ALA A 272 -27.01 -8.72 -3.56
C ALA A 272 -27.74 -8.16 -2.33
N ASP A 273 -29.05 -7.91 -2.45
CA ASP A 273 -29.89 -7.40 -1.36
C ASP A 273 -30.51 -8.56 -0.57
N PHE A 274 -30.06 -8.70 0.67
CA PHE A 274 -30.53 -9.70 1.63
C PHE A 274 -31.22 -9.07 2.84
N THR A 275 -31.77 -7.86 2.68
CA THR A 275 -32.45 -7.10 3.74
C THR A 275 -33.53 -7.91 4.44
N LYS A 276 -34.21 -8.81 3.73
CA LYS A 276 -35.25 -9.70 4.27
C LYS A 276 -34.77 -10.68 5.35
N LEU A 277 -33.48 -10.94 5.45
CA LEU A 277 -32.94 -11.78 6.53
C LEU A 277 -32.78 -10.92 7.78
N GLU A 278 -33.67 -11.11 8.75
CA GLU A 278 -33.65 -10.39 10.04
C GLU A 278 -33.23 -11.28 11.20
N THR A 279 -33.24 -12.60 11.01
CA THR A 279 -32.88 -13.58 12.04
C THR A 279 -31.46 -13.34 12.54
N PRO A 280 -31.26 -13.12 13.85
CA PRO A 280 -29.92 -12.99 14.38
C PRO A 280 -29.10 -14.27 14.22
N GLY A 281 -27.84 -14.14 13.85
CA GLY A 281 -26.96 -15.27 13.57
C GLY A 281 -25.67 -14.87 12.87
N LYS A 282 -24.84 -15.87 12.55
CA LYS A 282 -23.64 -15.69 11.74
C LYS A 282 -23.85 -16.28 10.36
N TYR A 283 -23.50 -15.51 9.34
CA TYR A 283 -23.78 -15.83 7.96
C TYR A 283 -22.60 -15.53 7.06
N TYR A 284 -22.63 -16.09 5.87
CA TYR A 284 -21.77 -15.69 4.76
C TYR A 284 -22.57 -15.70 3.46
N ILE A 285 -22.10 -15.00 2.44
CA ILE A 285 -22.73 -14.97 1.12
C ILE A 285 -21.95 -15.85 0.15
N LYS A 286 -22.67 -16.59 -0.69
CA LYS A 286 -22.13 -17.26 -1.88
C LYS A 286 -22.56 -16.57 -3.16
N TRP A 287 -21.64 -16.54 -4.12
CA TRP A 287 -21.88 -16.12 -5.50
C TRP A 287 -21.04 -16.99 -6.45
N GLY A 288 -21.69 -17.95 -7.12
CA GLY A 288 -20.96 -19.06 -7.74
C GLY A 288 -20.24 -19.91 -6.69
N GLU A 289 -18.96 -20.20 -6.93
CA GLU A 289 -18.09 -20.90 -5.97
C GLU A 289 -17.47 -19.95 -4.92
N ALA A 290 -17.55 -18.63 -5.14
CA ALA A 290 -16.97 -17.65 -4.23
C ALA A 290 -17.78 -17.54 -2.92
N LYS A 291 -17.07 -17.31 -1.82
CA LYS A 291 -17.62 -17.18 -0.46
C LYS A 291 -17.09 -15.90 0.20
N SER A 292 -17.99 -15.09 0.77
CA SER A 292 -17.58 -13.92 1.56
C SER A 292 -16.97 -14.34 2.90
N PHE A 293 -16.29 -13.39 3.57
CA PHE A 293 -16.06 -13.50 5.01
C PHE A 293 -17.39 -13.65 5.78
N GLU A 294 -17.32 -14.28 6.94
CA GLU A 294 -18.45 -14.37 7.86
C GLU A 294 -18.80 -12.99 8.44
N PHE A 295 -20.09 -12.73 8.61
CA PHE A 295 -20.62 -11.53 9.27
C PHE A 295 -21.77 -11.90 10.21
N GLU A 296 -22.07 -11.00 11.14
CA GLU A 296 -23.15 -11.17 12.11
C GLU A 296 -24.40 -10.37 11.70
N ILE A 297 -25.59 -10.93 11.93
CA ILE A 297 -26.83 -10.17 12.04
C ILE A 297 -27.22 -10.17 13.51
N GLY A 298 -27.37 -8.99 14.12
CA GLY A 298 -27.65 -8.90 15.56
C GLY A 298 -27.80 -7.47 16.06
N GLU A 299 -28.47 -7.31 17.21
CA GLU A 299 -28.82 -6.00 17.80
C GLU A 299 -27.61 -5.21 18.34
N LYS A 300 -26.44 -5.85 18.45
CA LYS A 300 -25.27 -5.28 19.15
C LYS A 300 -24.00 -5.25 18.31
N VAL A 301 -24.11 -5.50 17.00
CA VAL A 301 -22.96 -5.60 16.07
C VAL A 301 -22.06 -4.36 16.07
N TYR A 302 -22.60 -3.19 16.44
CA TYR A 302 -21.84 -1.92 16.49
C TYR A 302 -21.43 -1.46 17.89
N ASN A 303 -21.81 -2.19 18.95
CA ASN A 303 -21.56 -1.74 20.32
C ASN A 303 -20.06 -1.65 20.63
N ASP A 304 -19.32 -2.68 20.25
CA ASP A 304 -17.88 -2.75 20.52
C ASP A 304 -17.12 -1.69 19.71
N VAL A 305 -17.43 -1.52 18.41
CA VAL A 305 -16.75 -0.50 17.60
C VAL A 305 -17.06 0.92 18.10
N LEU A 306 -18.27 1.19 18.56
CA LEU A 306 -18.62 2.48 19.16
C LEU A 306 -17.81 2.71 20.45
N LYS A 307 -17.74 1.69 21.32
CA LYS A 307 -16.96 1.76 22.56
C LYS A 307 -15.48 2.00 22.28
N GLU A 308 -14.89 1.24 21.35
CA GLU A 308 -13.48 1.37 20.96
C GLU A 308 -13.19 2.72 20.28
N SER A 309 -14.12 3.24 19.46
CA SER A 309 -13.95 4.55 18.81
C SER A 309 -13.89 5.68 19.83
N VAL A 310 -14.71 5.62 20.88
CA VAL A 310 -14.65 6.60 21.98
C VAL A 310 -13.42 6.36 22.86
N TYR A 311 -13.05 5.09 23.09
CA TYR A 311 -11.85 4.74 23.86
C TYR A 311 -10.57 5.25 23.20
N MET A 312 -10.52 5.34 21.87
CA MET A 312 -9.40 5.95 21.14
C MET A 312 -9.13 7.40 21.58
N LEU A 313 -10.17 8.19 21.87
CA LEU A 313 -9.99 9.55 22.39
C LEU A 313 -9.34 9.56 23.78
N TYR A 314 -9.54 8.52 24.60
CA TYR A 314 -8.81 8.37 25.85
C TYR A 314 -7.33 8.07 25.58
N THR A 315 -7.03 7.17 24.64
CA THR A 315 -5.65 6.78 24.33
C THR A 315 -4.83 7.89 23.68
N GLN A 316 -5.48 8.87 23.06
CA GLN A 316 -4.82 10.02 22.44
C GLN A 316 -4.60 11.20 23.40
N ARG A 317 -4.94 11.08 24.69
CA ARG A 317 -4.78 12.21 25.64
C ARG A 317 -3.32 12.67 25.78
N CYS A 318 -3.15 13.98 25.79
CA CYS A 318 -1.87 14.65 26.02
C CYS A 318 -1.83 15.29 27.42
N GLY A 319 -0.66 15.46 28.03
CA GLY A 319 -0.52 16.13 29.32
C GLY A 319 -0.92 15.29 30.55
N CYS A 320 -1.37 14.05 30.37
CA CYS A 320 -1.73 13.15 31.47
C CYS A 320 -1.24 11.73 31.22
N GLU A 321 -1.21 10.94 32.28
CA GLU A 321 -0.99 9.50 32.17
C GLU A 321 -2.18 8.82 31.50
N VAL A 322 -1.88 7.86 30.63
CA VAL A 322 -2.84 6.99 29.95
C VAL A 322 -2.52 5.56 30.37
N GLU A 323 -3.50 4.90 30.97
CA GLU A 323 -3.43 3.52 31.45
C GLU A 323 -4.49 2.69 30.74
N GLY A 324 -4.03 1.80 29.86
CA GLY A 324 -4.90 0.93 29.08
C GLY A 324 -4.30 -0.47 28.92
N PRO A 325 -5.13 -1.47 28.55
CA PRO A 325 -4.68 -2.84 28.36
C PRO A 325 -3.75 -3.01 27.15
N VAL A 326 -3.73 -2.06 26.21
CA VAL A 326 -2.94 -2.11 24.97
C VAL A 326 -2.04 -0.90 24.81
N VAL A 327 -2.57 0.31 25.05
CA VAL A 327 -1.82 1.57 24.95
C VAL A 327 -1.66 2.14 26.34
N ASN A 328 -0.43 2.45 26.72
CA ASN A 328 -0.10 3.11 27.97
C ASN A 328 1.10 4.04 27.78
N HIS A 329 1.07 5.18 28.47
CA HIS A 329 2.20 6.08 28.56
C HIS A 329 2.07 6.99 29.79
N LYS A 330 3.21 7.43 30.32
CA LYS A 330 3.25 8.49 31.35
C LYS A 330 2.77 9.81 30.76
N ALA A 331 2.49 10.78 31.63
CA ALA A 331 2.19 12.15 31.20
C ALA A 331 3.27 12.69 30.25
N CYS A 332 2.85 13.14 29.07
CA CYS A 332 3.70 13.68 28.01
C CYS A 332 3.39 15.16 27.79
N HIS A 333 4.36 15.92 27.26
CA HIS A 333 4.20 17.34 26.88
C HIS A 333 3.64 18.21 28.02
N THR A 334 4.21 18.07 29.23
CA THR A 334 3.77 18.75 30.46
C THR A 334 4.39 20.14 30.66
N ASP A 335 5.31 20.55 29.79
CA ASP A 335 5.95 21.86 29.86
C ASP A 335 5.04 22.95 29.26
N GLU A 336 5.20 24.19 29.72
CA GLU A 336 4.58 25.35 29.07
C GLU A 336 5.09 25.52 27.63
N ALA A 337 4.19 25.85 26.71
CA ALA A 337 4.56 26.12 25.33
C ALA A 337 5.10 27.55 25.17
N THR A 338 6.06 27.72 24.27
CA THR A 338 6.56 29.04 23.86
C THR A 338 5.76 29.52 22.65
N ILE A 339 5.19 30.73 22.72
CA ILE A 339 4.53 31.33 21.55
C ILE A 339 5.59 31.55 20.46
N TYR A 340 5.36 30.99 19.29
CA TYR A 340 6.30 31.00 18.17
C TYR A 340 6.86 32.41 17.89
N LYS A 341 8.18 32.50 17.76
CA LYS A 341 8.95 33.75 17.56
C LYS A 341 8.90 34.75 18.72
N THR A 342 8.57 34.31 19.93
CA THR A 342 8.63 35.13 21.14
C THR A 342 9.24 34.31 22.29
N ASP A 343 9.56 34.96 23.41
CA ASP A 343 9.95 34.27 24.66
C ASP A 343 8.76 34.09 25.62
N LYS A 344 7.54 34.42 25.19
CA LYS A 344 6.34 34.32 26.03
C LYS A 344 5.91 32.86 26.15
N LYS A 345 5.79 32.38 27.39
CA LYS A 345 5.27 31.06 27.70
C LYS A 345 3.78 31.10 28.03
N ILE A 346 3.06 30.05 27.64
CA ILE A 346 1.66 29.84 28.00
C ILE A 346 1.43 28.36 28.30
N ASP A 347 0.59 28.08 29.29
CA ASP A 347 0.10 26.73 29.53
C ASP A 347 -0.96 26.37 28.48
N VAL A 348 -0.63 25.33 27.70
CA VAL A 348 -1.53 24.68 26.74
C VAL A 348 -1.60 23.18 27.03
N SER A 349 -1.34 22.74 28.26
CA SER A 349 -1.40 21.32 28.64
C SER A 349 -2.79 20.72 28.40
N GLY A 350 -2.84 19.39 28.23
CA GLY A 350 -4.09 18.66 27.96
C GLY A 350 -4.44 18.51 26.48
N GLY A 351 -5.70 18.16 26.21
CA GLY A 351 -6.21 17.89 24.86
C GLY A 351 -5.83 16.50 24.33
N TRP A 352 -5.91 16.34 23.02
CA TRP A 352 -5.64 15.10 22.31
C TRP A 352 -4.55 15.28 21.26
N HIS A 353 -3.62 14.33 21.18
CA HIS A 353 -2.77 14.15 20.01
C HIS A 353 -3.68 13.91 18.79
N ASP A 354 -3.48 14.69 17.74
CA ASP A 354 -4.44 14.82 16.65
C ASP A 354 -4.54 13.58 15.78
N ALA A 355 -3.40 12.97 15.46
CA ALA A 355 -3.32 11.82 14.56
C ALA A 355 -2.18 10.87 14.98
N GLY A 356 -1.34 10.47 14.03
CA GLY A 356 -0.14 9.67 14.30
C GLY A 356 1.02 10.50 14.88
N ASP A 357 0.93 11.84 14.87
CA ASP A 357 1.86 12.75 15.51
C ASP A 357 1.36 13.20 16.89
N TYR A 358 2.19 13.96 17.61
CA TYR A 358 1.84 14.52 18.92
C TYR A 358 1.36 15.98 18.86
N GLY A 359 1.14 16.51 17.66
CA GLY A 359 0.53 17.82 17.47
C GLY A 359 -0.89 17.88 18.04
N ARG A 360 -1.28 19.09 18.43
CA ARG A 360 -2.62 19.39 18.97
C ARG A 360 -3.13 20.61 18.23
N TYR A 361 -4.24 20.47 17.52
CA TYR A 361 -4.76 21.51 16.64
C TYR A 361 -6.20 21.84 17.02
N VAL A 362 -6.52 23.13 17.12
CA VAL A 362 -7.86 23.57 17.52
C VAL A 362 -8.90 23.20 16.46
N VAL A 363 -8.57 23.33 15.17
CA VAL A 363 -9.51 23.12 14.07
C VAL A 363 -10.09 21.70 14.03
N PRO A 364 -9.28 20.62 14.05
CA PRO A 364 -9.81 19.25 14.07
C PRO A 364 -10.39 18.84 15.44
N ALA A 365 -10.01 19.51 16.54
CA ALA A 365 -10.49 19.17 17.87
C ALA A 365 -11.83 19.84 18.26
N ALA A 366 -12.22 20.93 17.57
CA ALA A 366 -13.35 21.80 17.94
C ALA A 366 -14.73 21.32 17.47
#